data_AF-A0A9W6NI57-F1
#
_entry.id   AF-A0A9W6NI57-F1
#
_cell.length_a   1.000
_cell.length_b   1.000
_cell.length_c   1.000
_cell.angle_alpha   90.00
_cell.angle_beta   90.00
_cell.angle_gamma   90.00
#
_symmetry.space_group_name_H-M   'P 1'
#
loop_
_entity.id
_entity.type
_entity.pdbx_description
1 polymer ?
#
loop_
_entity_poly.entity_id
_entity_poly.type
_entity_poly.pdbx_seq_one_letter_code
_entity_poly.pdbx_strand_id
1 'polypeptide(L)'
;MRILLILVGALSVAGCNSASLDYHLDNAYEQYNAGNCDKAMLELSQAERRSRSRSYVQPEISLLRGQCLERENLYIDAAQTYQFIIGRYPSSEYAYRARARLDTLQQLGHKVNEPAKVSAAPL
;
A
#
# COMPACT_ATOMS: atom_id res chain seq x y z
N MET A 1 19.14 -37.77 11.89
CA MET A 1 19.72 -36.94 10.81
C MET A 1 18.75 -36.62 9.67
N ARG A 2 17.97 -37.57 9.13
CA ARG A 2 16.99 -37.28 8.05
C ARG A 2 15.92 -36.24 8.39
N ILE A 3 15.36 -36.29 9.60
CA ILE A 3 14.31 -35.34 10.03
C ILE A 3 14.84 -33.91 10.13
N LEU A 4 16.09 -33.74 10.59
CA LEU A 4 16.77 -32.43 10.65
C LEU A 4 17.01 -31.86 9.25
N LEU A 5 17.42 -32.69 8.29
CA LEU A 5 17.61 -32.25 6.89
C LEU A 5 16.30 -31.84 6.22
N ILE A 6 15.20 -32.53 6.52
CA ILE A 6 13.86 -32.19 6.01
C ILE A 6 13.36 -30.88 6.64
N LEU A 7 13.58 -30.68 7.94
CA LEU A 7 13.21 -29.44 8.64
C LEU A 7 13.98 -28.21 8.12
N VAL A 8 15.28 -28.35 7.90
CA VAL A 8 16.12 -27.27 7.33
C VAL A 8 15.69 -26.95 5.91
N GLY A 9 15.43 -27.96 5.07
CA GLY A 9 14.93 -27.77 3.70
C GLY A 9 13.55 -27.09 3.66
N ALA A 10 12.65 -27.43 4.57
CA ALA A 10 11.32 -26.81 4.65
C ALA A 10 11.38 -25.33 5.08
N LEU A 11 12.29 -24.97 6.00
CA LEU A 11 12.47 -23.58 6.46
C LEU A 11 13.04 -22.66 5.37
N SER A 12 13.89 -23.18 4.48
CA SER A 12 14.44 -22.39 3.36
C SER A 12 13.39 -21.89 2.36
N VAL A 13 12.28 -22.61 2.18
CA VAL A 13 11.23 -22.22 1.22
C VAL A 13 10.29 -21.14 1.79
N ALA A 14 10.12 -21.10 3.11
CA ALA A 14 9.27 -20.10 3.77
C ALA A 14 9.86 -18.67 3.72
N GLY A 15 11.18 -18.53 3.62
CA GLY A 15 11.87 -17.24 3.59
C GLY A 15 11.81 -16.48 2.25
N CYS A 16 11.55 -17.17 1.13
CA CYS A 16 11.57 -16.53 -0.19
C CYS A 16 10.45 -15.50 -0.38
N ASN A 17 9.31 -15.68 0.30
CA ASN A 17 8.15 -14.82 0.08
C ASN A 17 8.22 -13.49 0.86
N SER A 18 8.87 -13.46 2.04
CA SER A 18 9.11 -12.22 2.78
C SER A 18 10.21 -11.38 2.14
N ALA A 19 11.34 -12.00 1.79
CA ALA A 19 12.46 -11.28 1.19
C ALA A 19 12.08 -10.58 -0.13
N SER A 20 11.21 -11.21 -0.93
CA SER A 20 10.71 -10.59 -2.16
C SER A 20 9.68 -9.49 -1.93
N LEU A 21 8.88 -9.56 -0.86
CA LEU A 21 7.98 -8.46 -0.49
C LEU A 21 8.80 -7.24 -0.06
N ASP A 22 9.75 -7.43 0.85
CA ASP A 22 10.56 -6.35 1.43
C ASP A 22 11.35 -5.65 0.32
N TYR A 23 11.96 -6.42 -0.60
CA TYR A 23 12.65 -5.89 -1.78
C TYR A 23 11.78 -4.96 -2.64
N HIS A 24 10.56 -5.39 -2.96
CA HIS A 24 9.66 -4.58 -3.79
C HIS A 24 9.16 -3.33 -3.04
N LEU A 25 8.96 -3.42 -1.73
CA LEU A 25 8.55 -2.28 -0.93
C LEU A 25 9.67 -1.25 -0.78
N ASP A 26 10.90 -1.70 -0.54
CA ASP A 26 12.09 -0.85 -0.45
C ASP A 26 12.34 -0.14 -1.79
N ASN A 27 12.32 -0.86 -2.90
CA ASN A 27 12.48 -0.25 -4.22
C ASN A 27 11.33 0.72 -4.53
N ALA A 28 10.10 0.44 -4.10
CA ALA A 28 8.99 1.40 -4.25
C ALA A 28 9.29 2.74 -3.54
N TYR A 29 9.83 2.70 -2.33
CA TYR A 29 10.27 3.90 -1.61
C TYR A 29 11.43 4.61 -2.31
N GLU A 30 12.43 3.86 -2.80
CA GLU A 30 13.54 4.44 -3.57
C GLU A 30 13.04 5.19 -4.81
N GLN A 31 12.15 4.55 -5.60
CA GLN A 31 11.58 5.16 -6.79
C GLN A 31 10.69 6.36 -6.45
N TYR A 32 9.89 6.29 -5.38
CA TYR A 32 9.13 7.42 -4.88
C TYR A 32 10.05 8.58 -4.48
N ASN A 33 11.12 8.32 -3.74
CA ASN A 33 12.08 9.37 -3.35
C ASN A 33 12.78 9.98 -4.56
N ALA A 34 13.01 9.19 -5.61
CA ALA A 34 13.60 9.65 -6.86
C ALA A 34 12.64 10.43 -7.79
N GLY A 35 11.36 10.59 -7.43
CA GLY A 35 10.38 11.26 -8.29
C GLY A 35 9.60 10.34 -9.24
N ASN A 36 9.97 9.06 -9.33
CA ASN A 36 9.51 8.14 -10.36
C ASN A 36 8.24 7.37 -9.92
N CYS A 37 7.10 8.04 -9.91
CA CYS A 37 5.83 7.45 -9.48
C CYS A 37 5.39 6.25 -10.33
N ASP A 38 5.64 6.25 -11.65
CA ASP A 38 5.37 5.08 -12.52
C ASP A 38 6.07 3.80 -12.03
N LYS A 39 7.37 3.91 -11.72
CA LYS A 39 8.16 2.77 -11.24
C LYS A 39 7.76 2.40 -9.82
N ALA A 40 7.53 3.39 -8.94
CA ALA A 40 7.04 3.13 -7.59
C ALA A 40 5.72 2.36 -7.61
N MET A 41 4.78 2.72 -8.49
CA MET A 41 3.49 2.05 -8.64
C MET A 41 3.63 0.61 -9.15
N LEU A 42 4.59 0.34 -10.04
CA LEU A 42 4.91 -1.01 -10.49
C LEU A 42 5.44 -1.86 -9.32
N GLU A 43 6.38 -1.34 -8.56
CA GLU A 43 6.96 -2.02 -7.39
C GLU A 43 5.92 -2.26 -6.29
N LEU A 44 5.07 -1.28 -5.99
CA LEU A 44 3.93 -1.43 -5.08
C LEU A 44 2.97 -2.53 -5.53
N SER A 45 2.70 -2.65 -6.83
CA SER A 45 1.86 -3.71 -7.37
C SER A 45 2.50 -5.10 -7.21
N GLN A 46 3.83 -5.19 -7.25
CA GLN A 46 4.56 -6.43 -6.97
C GLN A 46 4.55 -6.77 -5.48
N ALA A 47 4.74 -5.79 -4.60
CA ALA A 47 4.66 -5.95 -3.15
C ALA A 47 3.26 -6.40 -2.73
N GLU A 48 2.21 -5.76 -3.26
CA GLU A 48 0.80 -6.06 -2.96
C GLU A 48 0.45 -7.52 -3.28
N ARG A 49 0.87 -8.02 -4.46
CA ARG A 49 0.65 -9.42 -4.85
C ARG A 49 1.28 -10.42 -3.87
N ARG A 50 2.43 -10.07 -3.28
CA ARG A 50 3.17 -10.91 -2.33
C ARG A 50 2.68 -10.73 -0.88
N SER A 51 2.03 -9.61 -0.59
CA SER A 51 1.49 -9.26 0.73
C SER A 51 0.14 -9.91 1.05
N ARG A 52 -0.43 -10.74 0.16
CA ARG A 52 -1.79 -11.31 0.31
C ARG A 52 -2.04 -12.02 1.65
N SER A 53 -1.01 -12.61 2.26
CA SER A 53 -1.10 -13.24 3.60
C SER A 53 -0.77 -12.30 4.77
N ARG A 54 -0.36 -11.05 4.48
CA ARG A 54 0.16 -10.05 5.43
C ARG A 54 -0.63 -8.75 5.33
N SER A 55 -1.88 -8.80 5.81
CA SER A 55 -2.78 -7.64 5.77
C SER A 55 -2.25 -6.40 6.51
N TYR A 56 -1.26 -6.55 7.40
CA TYR A 56 -0.68 -5.44 8.14
C TYR A 56 0.22 -4.52 7.29
N VAL A 57 0.73 -5.00 6.15
CA VAL A 57 1.57 -4.20 5.22
C VAL A 57 0.73 -3.40 4.23
N GLN A 58 -0.49 -3.84 3.94
CA GLN A 58 -1.39 -3.14 3.01
C GLN A 58 -1.60 -1.64 3.29
N PRO A 59 -1.76 -1.16 4.54
CA PRO A 59 -1.89 0.27 4.77
C PRO A 59 -0.65 1.09 4.38
N GLU A 60 0.55 0.51 4.46
CA GLU A 60 1.80 1.13 3.99
C GLU A 60 1.83 1.27 2.46
N ILE A 61 1.57 0.16 1.77
CA ILE A 61 1.48 0.10 0.31
C ILE A 61 0.45 1.11 -0.19
N SER A 62 -0.71 1.16 0.47
CA SER A 62 -1.79 2.09 0.14
C SER A 62 -1.38 3.55 0.40
N LEU A 63 -0.66 3.84 1.48
CA LEU A 63 -0.23 5.21 1.77
C LEU A 63 0.74 5.70 0.69
N LEU A 64 1.76 4.91 0.34
CA LEU A 64 2.73 5.29 -0.69
C LEU A 64 2.08 5.44 -2.06
N ARG A 65 1.10 4.58 -2.38
CA ARG A 65 0.25 4.71 -3.58
C ARG A 65 -0.49 6.04 -3.60
N GLY A 66 -1.13 6.43 -2.49
CA GLY A 66 -1.79 7.73 -2.35
C GLY A 66 -0.82 8.89 -2.56
N GLN A 67 0.39 8.80 -2.03
CA GLN A 67 1.40 9.85 -2.17
C GLN A 67 1.92 10.00 -3.61
N CYS A 68 2.00 8.90 -4.38
CA CYS A 68 2.27 8.97 -5.81
C CYS A 68 1.14 9.71 -6.54
N LEU A 69 -0.12 9.35 -6.27
CA LEU A 69 -1.29 9.99 -6.86
C LEU A 69 -1.30 11.51 -6.58
N GLU A 70 -0.97 11.93 -5.36
CA GLU A 70 -0.83 13.35 -5.05
C GLU A 70 0.23 14.06 -5.89
N ARG A 71 1.39 13.42 -6.10
CA ARG A 71 2.47 14.00 -6.92
C ARG A 71 2.09 14.13 -8.39
N GLU A 72 1.24 13.23 -8.86
CA GLU A 72 0.68 13.25 -10.22
C GLU A 72 -0.54 14.19 -10.35
N ASN A 73 -0.90 14.92 -9.29
CA ASN A 73 -2.08 15.78 -9.20
C ASN A 73 -3.43 15.04 -9.28
N LEU A 74 -3.44 13.73 -9.02
CA LEU A 74 -4.63 12.89 -8.94
C LEU A 74 -5.22 12.93 -7.53
N TYR A 75 -5.59 14.13 -7.08
CA TYR A 75 -5.93 14.41 -5.68
C TYR A 75 -7.18 13.68 -5.18
N ILE A 76 -8.16 13.44 -6.06
CA ILE A 76 -9.39 12.73 -5.70
C ILE A 76 -9.07 11.24 -5.43
N ASP A 77 -8.29 10.61 -6.29
CA ASP A 77 -7.88 9.21 -6.14
C ASP A 77 -6.97 9.04 -4.91
N ALA A 78 -6.06 9.99 -4.68
CA ALA A 78 -5.22 10.00 -3.49
C ALA A 78 -6.06 10.04 -2.20
N ALA A 79 -7.03 10.94 -2.14
CA ALA A 79 -7.90 11.08 -0.99
C ALA A 79 -8.84 9.88 -0.78
N GLN A 80 -9.35 9.26 -1.86
CA GLN A 80 -10.08 7.99 -1.76
C GLN A 80 -9.18 6.88 -1.18
N THR A 81 -7.92 6.84 -1.60
CA THR A 81 -6.92 5.91 -1.05
C THR A 81 -6.71 6.15 0.46
N TYR A 82 -6.63 7.40 0.89
CA TYR A 82 -6.51 7.74 2.31
C TYR A 82 -7.76 7.39 3.12
N GLN A 83 -8.95 7.64 2.57
CA GLN A 83 -10.21 7.22 3.19
C GLN A 83 -10.29 5.70 3.33
N PHE A 84 -9.84 4.95 2.33
CA PHE A 84 -9.72 3.49 2.41
C PHE A 84 -8.82 3.06 3.57
N ILE A 85 -7.64 3.66 3.73
CA ILE A 85 -6.73 3.33 4.84
C ILE A 85 -7.40 3.60 6.19
N ILE A 86 -8.03 4.78 6.34
CA ILE A 86 -8.71 5.17 7.58
C ILE A 86 -9.86 4.21 7.92
N GLY A 87 -10.67 3.83 6.92
CA GLY A 87 -11.82 2.96 7.12
C GLY A 87 -11.42 1.49 7.36
N ARG A 88 -10.41 1.00 6.63
CA ARG A 88 -10.02 -0.42 6.66
C ARG A 88 -8.99 -0.75 7.75
N TYR A 89 -8.10 0.18 8.06
CA TYR A 89 -6.98 -0.01 9.00
C TYR A 89 -6.94 1.09 10.07
N PRO A 90 -8.04 1.35 10.80
CA PRO A 90 -8.20 2.55 11.64
C PRO A 90 -7.18 2.67 12.79
N SER A 91 -6.65 1.55 13.28
CA SER A 91 -5.65 1.51 14.36
C SER A 91 -4.21 1.49 13.85
N SER A 92 -3.99 1.50 12.54
CA SER A 92 -2.63 1.52 11.97
C SER A 92 -2.02 2.91 12.07
N GLU A 93 -0.69 2.98 12.22
CA GLU A 93 0.04 4.24 12.13
C GLU A 93 -0.25 4.98 10.82
N TYR A 94 -0.40 4.24 9.72
CA TYR A 94 -0.72 4.76 8.41
C TYR A 94 -2.11 5.41 8.34
N ALA A 95 -3.08 5.01 9.17
CA ALA A 95 -4.36 5.72 9.24
C ALA A 95 -4.22 7.12 9.85
N TYR A 96 -3.33 7.29 10.83
CA TYR A 96 -2.97 8.61 11.32
C TYR A 96 -2.27 9.45 10.24
N ARG A 97 -1.29 8.87 9.53
CA ARG A 97 -0.60 9.54 8.41
C ARG A 97 -1.57 9.92 7.28
N ALA A 98 -2.46 9.02 6.89
CA ALA A 98 -3.47 9.23 5.86
C ALA A 98 -4.44 10.36 6.23
N ARG A 99 -4.83 10.47 7.50
CA ARG A 99 -5.67 11.58 7.99
C ARG A 99 -4.97 12.92 7.81
N ALA A 100 -3.69 13.02 8.21
CA ALA A 100 -2.91 14.24 8.02
C ALA A 100 -2.77 14.63 6.54
N ARG A 101 -2.60 13.65 5.63
CA ARG A 101 -2.60 13.92 4.18
C ARG A 101 -3.95 14.40 3.68
N LEU A 102 -5.05 13.77 4.13
CA LEU A 102 -6.40 14.19 3.76
C LEU A 102 -6.70 15.61 4.23
N ASP A 103 -6.32 15.96 5.47
CA ASP A 103 -6.46 17.31 6.01
C ASP A 103 -5.67 18.33 5.17
N THR A 104 -4.45 17.96 4.74
CA THR A 104 -3.64 18.79 3.83
C THR A 104 -4.37 19.02 2.51
N LEU A 105 -4.90 17.97 1.88
CA LEU A 105 -5.65 18.09 0.62
C LEU A 105 -6.90 18.98 0.78
N GLN A 106 -7.61 18.86 1.90
CA GLN A 106 -8.76 19.73 2.20
C GLN A 106 -8.36 21.20 2.35
N GLN A 107 -7.25 21.48 3.05
CA GLN A 107 -6.72 22.84 3.20
C GLN A 107 -6.30 23.45 1.86
N LEU A 108 -5.79 22.62 0.95
CA LEU A 108 -5.46 23.01 -0.43
C LEU A 108 -6.70 23.15 -1.34
N GLY A 109 -7.90 22.87 -0.83
CA GLY A 109 -9.15 23.00 -1.58
C GLY A 109 -9.56 21.75 -2.38
N HIS A 110 -8.80 20.66 -2.28
CA HIS A 110 -9.14 19.36 -2.90
C HIS A 110 -10.18 18.61 -2.06
N LYS A 111 -11.42 19.12 -2.06
CA LYS A 111 -12.53 18.51 -1.33
C LYS A 111 -12.94 17.20 -1.98
N VAL A 112 -12.95 16.13 -1.18
CA VAL A 112 -13.47 14.83 -1.60
C VAL A 112 -14.89 14.73 -1.09
N ASN A 113 -15.83 15.03 -1.98
CA ASN A 113 -17.25 14.89 -1.71
C ASN A 113 -17.62 13.42 -1.82
N GLU A 114 -17.98 12.83 -0.68
CA GLU A 114 -18.51 11.48 -0.44
C GLU A 114 -17.78 10.29 -1.11
N PRO A 115 -17.53 9.20 -0.37
CA PRO A 115 -17.02 7.98 -0.99
C PRO A 115 -18.00 7.54 -2.09
N ALA A 116 -17.49 7.16 -3.26
CA ALA A 116 -18.30 6.71 -4.38
C ALA A 116 -19.28 5.62 -3.90
N LYS A 117 -20.58 5.92 -3.97
CA LYS A 117 -21.64 5.02 -3.52
C LYS A 117 -21.65 3.83 -4.48
N VAL A 118 -21.10 2.70 -4.05
CA VAL A 118 -21.08 1.48 -4.86
C VAL A 118 -22.51 0.97 -4.97
N SER A 119 -23.18 1.28 -6.07
CA SER A 119 -24.42 0.62 -6.46
C SER A 119 -24.04 -0.77 -6.96
N ALA A 120 -24.48 -1.82 -6.27
CA ALA A 120 -24.36 -3.18 -6.79
C ALA A 120 -25.05 -3.26 -8.16
N ALA A 121 -24.37 -3.81 -9.16
CA ALA A 121 -25.00 -4.11 -10.44
C ALA A 121 -26.09 -5.19 -10.21
N PRO A 122 -27.28 -5.07 -10.83
CA PRO A 122 -28.28 -6.14 -10.78
C PRO A 122 -27.70 -7.42 -11.42
N LEU A 123 -27.93 -8.55 -10.77
CA LEU A 123 -27.60 -9.90 -11.28
C LEU A 123 -28.47 -10.26 -12.49
#